data_AF-A0A1E5T3U3-F1
#
_entry.id   AF-A0A1E5T3U3-F1
#
_cell.length_a   1.000
_cell.length_b   1.000
_cell.length_c   1.000
_cell.angle_alpha   90.00
_cell.angle_beta   90.00
_cell.angle_gamma   90.00
#
_symmetry.space_group_name_H-M   'P 1'
#
loop_
_entity.id
_entity.type
_entity.pdbx_description
1 polymer ?
#
loop_
_entity_poly.entity_id
_entity_poly.type
_entity_poly.pdbx_seq_one_letter_code
_entity_poly.pdbx_strand_id
1 'polypeptide(L)'
;MWMNLLLMKKKKALITVELTDNDKVKRVYIGFIKDYSEKSLTPIFEEHISTFAKIITDKWRGYEPLKEIYKIKQKQANFKQLHII
;
A
#
# COMPACT_ATOMS: atom_id res chain seq x y z
N MET A 1 -20.34 32.70 15.10
CA MET A 1 -20.44 31.51 14.25
C MET A 1 -19.11 31.26 13.54
N TRP A 2 -18.07 31.03 14.34
CA TRP A 2 -16.71 30.75 13.91
C TRP A 2 -16.17 29.80 14.96
N MET A 3 -16.35 28.51 14.75
CA MET A 3 -15.64 27.52 15.55
C MET A 3 -15.46 26.28 14.70
N ASN A 4 -14.20 26.01 14.39
CA ASN A 4 -13.72 24.72 13.92
C ASN A 4 -14.11 24.36 12.48
N LEU A 5 -13.57 25.13 11.54
CA LEU A 5 -12.85 24.53 10.41
C LEU A 5 -11.71 23.68 11.02
N LEU A 6 -12.06 22.51 11.58
CA LEU A 6 -11.10 21.51 12.05
C LEU A 6 -10.07 21.34 10.95
N LEU A 7 -8.81 21.66 11.23
CA LEU A 7 -7.65 21.36 10.41
C LEU A 7 -7.87 20.01 9.72
N MET A 8 -8.24 20.02 8.44
CA MET A 8 -8.51 18.79 7.70
C MET A 8 -7.19 18.02 7.61
N LYS A 9 -6.98 17.09 8.55
CA LYS A 9 -5.79 16.28 8.60
C LYS A 9 -5.73 15.47 7.31
N LYS A 10 -4.62 15.56 6.57
CA LYS A 10 -4.43 14.82 5.32
C LYS A 10 -4.72 13.34 5.59
N LYS A 11 -5.62 12.76 4.80
CA LYS A 11 -5.86 11.32 4.81
C LYS A 11 -4.66 10.62 4.20
N LYS A 12 -4.31 9.46 4.76
CA LYS A 12 -3.30 8.57 4.18
C LYS A 12 -4.02 7.48 3.42
N ALA A 13 -3.42 7.04 2.32
CA ALA A 13 -3.92 5.94 1.52
C ALA A 13 -2.78 4.96 1.25
N LEU A 14 -3.13 3.68 1.21
CA LEU A 14 -2.31 2.60 0.68
C LEU A 14 -2.81 2.30 -0.73
N ILE A 15 -1.89 2.29 -1.70
CA ILE A 15 -2.18 1.99 -3.09
C ILE A 15 -1.46 0.69 -3.44
N THR A 16 -2.23 -0.32 -3.83
CA THR A 16 -1.71 -1.60 -4.30
C THR A 16 -2.00 -1.71 -5.79
N VAL A 17 -0.98 -2.06 -6.57
CA VAL A 17 -1.08 -2.25 -8.03
C VAL A 17 -0.79 -3.70 -8.36
N GLU A 18 -1.78 -4.40 -8.88
CA GLU A 18 -1.62 -5.72 -9.47
C GLU A 18 -1.13 -5.56 -10.92
N LEU A 19 -0.09 -6.30 -11.29
CA LEU A 19 0.44 -6.30 -12.65
C LEU A 19 0.04 -7.56 -13.40
N THR A 20 -0.05 -7.46 -14.72
CA THR A 20 -0.09 -8.62 -15.62
C THR A 20 1.29 -9.24 -15.72
N ASP A 21 1.37 -10.43 -16.33
CA ASP A 21 2.65 -11.11 -16.59
C ASP A 21 3.61 -10.29 -17.49
N ASN A 22 3.09 -9.29 -18.21
CA ASN A 22 3.86 -8.37 -19.06
C ASN A 22 4.14 -7.02 -18.38
N ASP A 23 4.14 -6.98 -17.04
CA ASP A 23 4.39 -5.79 -16.21
C ASP A 23 3.45 -4.60 -16.47
N LYS A 24 2.28 -4.83 -17.06
CA LYS A 24 1.25 -3.79 -17.27
C LYS A 24 0.32 -3.75 -16.07
N VAL A 25 -0.22 -2.56 -15.77
CA VAL A 25 -1.22 -2.41 -14.71
C VAL A 25 -2.46 -3.23 -15.08
N LYS A 26 -2.85 -4.15 -14.19
CA LYS A 26 -4.05 -4.98 -14.32
C LYS A 26 -5.19 -4.39 -13.49
N ARG A 27 -4.93 -4.15 -12.20
CA ARG A 27 -5.90 -3.61 -11.24
C ARG A 27 -5.19 -2.72 -10.22
N VAL A 28 -5.94 -1.76 -9.66
CA VAL A 28 -5.47 -0.90 -8.58
C VAL A 28 -6.50 -0.95 -7.46
N TYR A 29 -6.02 -1.18 -6.24
CA TYR A 29 -6.81 -1.12 -5.02
C TYR A 29 -6.30 0.02 -4.15
N ILE A 30 -7.22 0.80 -3.57
CA ILE A 30 -6.90 1.95 -2.73
C ILE A 30 -7.68 1.83 -1.42
N GLY A 31 -6.94 1.78 -0.31
CA GLY A 31 -7.51 1.76 1.04
C GLY A 31 -7.06 2.96 1.85
N PHE A 32 -7.96 3.55 2.63
CA PHE A 32 -7.57 4.58 3.60
C PHE A 32 -6.91 3.91 4.81
N ILE A 33 -5.75 4.42 5.21
CA ILE A 33 -5.01 3.92 6.38
C ILE A 33 -4.94 4.99 7.47
N LYS A 34 -5.03 4.57 8.73
CA LYS A 34 -4.90 5.48 9.87
C LYS A 34 -3.45 5.93 10.06
N ASP A 35 -2.54 4.97 9.94
CA ASP A 35 -1.10 5.10 10.12
C ASP A 35 -0.36 4.04 9.28
N TYR A 36 0.95 3.96 9.44
CA TYR A 36 1.82 3.03 8.70
C TYR A 36 2.14 1.76 9.51
N SER A 37 1.30 1.43 10.52
CA SER A 37 1.46 0.20 11.30
C SER A 37 1.01 -1.02 10.50
N GLU A 38 1.53 -2.19 10.85
CA GLU A 38 1.07 -3.48 10.32
C GLU A 38 -0.46 -3.57 10.32
N LYS A 39 -1.09 -3.32 11.48
CA LYS A 39 -2.55 -3.36 11.63
C LYS A 39 -3.31 -2.51 10.61
N SER A 40 -2.78 -1.35 10.23
CA SER A 40 -3.38 -0.48 9.22
C SER A 40 -3.14 -0.98 7.78
N LEU A 41 -2.08 -1.75 7.54
CA LEU A 41 -1.70 -2.27 6.22
C LEU A 41 -2.32 -3.65 5.94
N THR A 42 -2.46 -4.51 6.94
CA THR A 42 -2.93 -5.91 6.83
C THR A 42 -4.21 -6.09 6.03
N PRO A 43 -5.27 -5.25 6.18
CA PRO A 43 -6.54 -5.50 5.50
C PRO A 43 -6.41 -5.62 3.97
N ILE A 44 -5.58 -4.78 3.34
CA ILE A 44 -5.41 -4.86 1.87
C ILE A 44 -4.71 -6.16 1.45
N PHE A 45 -3.85 -6.70 2.31
CA PHE A 45 -3.14 -7.94 2.03
C PHE A 45 -4.12 -9.11 2.09
N GLU A 46 -4.90 -9.21 3.16
CA GLU A 46 -5.88 -10.27 3.36
C GLU A 46 -7.00 -10.24 2.30
N GLU A 47 -7.45 -9.05 1.90
CA GLU A 47 -8.57 -8.91 0.96
C GLU A 47 -8.15 -9.09 -0.50
N HIS A 48 -6.94 -8.69 -0.89
CA HIS A 48 -6.59 -8.51 -2.31
C HIS A 48 -5.26 -9.14 -2.72
N ILE A 49 -4.45 -9.65 -1.80
CA ILE A 49 -3.11 -10.15 -2.12
C ILE A 49 -3.00 -11.63 -1.73
N SER A 50 -2.75 -12.49 -2.72
CA SER A 50 -2.43 -13.88 -2.44
C SER A 50 -1.12 -14.00 -1.64
N THR A 51 -1.06 -14.92 -0.67
CA THR A 51 0.17 -15.26 0.08
C THR A 51 1.30 -15.76 -0.83
N PHE A 52 0.97 -16.25 -2.03
CA PHE A 52 1.95 -16.68 -3.04
C PHE A 52 2.50 -15.54 -3.90
N ALA A 53 1.89 -14.35 -3.88
CA ALA A 53 2.27 -13.22 -4.71
C ALA A 53 3.67 -12.70 -4.35
N LYS A 54 4.42 -12.27 -5.37
CA LYS A 54 5.69 -11.54 -5.19
C LYS A 54 5.36 -10.05 -5.06
N ILE A 55 5.60 -9.49 -3.89
CA ILE A 55 5.15 -8.13 -3.58
C ILE A 55 6.37 -7.23 -3.42
N ILE A 56 6.31 -6.04 -4.01
CA ILE A 56 7.32 -5.00 -3.80
C ILE A 56 6.66 -3.82 -3.12
N THR A 57 7.17 -3.44 -1.95
CA THR A 57 6.64 -2.31 -1.17
C THR A 57 7.72 -1.27 -0.91
N ASP A 58 7.31 -0.12 -0.39
CA ASP A 58 8.21 0.87 0.16
C ASP A 58 8.89 0.36 1.47
N LYS A 59 9.74 1.19 2.07
CA LYS A 59 10.56 0.83 3.24
C LYS A 59 9.86 1.09 4.60
N TRP A 60 8.54 1.22 4.67
CA TRP A 60 7.87 1.37 5.98
C TRP A 60 8.04 0.13 6.84
N ARG A 61 8.26 0.33 8.14
CA ARG A 61 8.46 -0.76 9.11
C ARG A 61 7.20 -1.61 9.32
N GLY A 62 6.02 -1.08 9.03
CA GLY A 62 4.75 -1.83 9.15
C GLY A 62 4.67 -3.07 8.25
N TYR A 63 5.51 -3.18 7.22
CA TYR A 63 5.59 -4.38 6.38
C TYR A 63 6.46 -5.49 6.97
N GLU A 64 7.29 -5.22 8.00
CA GLU A 64 8.20 -6.23 8.56
C GLU A 64 7.47 -7.47 9.09
N PRO A 65 6.42 -7.36 9.92
CA PRO A 65 5.71 -8.54 10.41
C PRO A 65 5.01 -9.31 9.29
N LEU A 66 4.53 -8.61 8.24
CA LEU A 66 3.85 -9.23 7.10
C LEU A 66 4.77 -10.15 6.27
N LYS A 67 6.10 -10.04 6.40
CA LYS A 67 7.06 -10.93 5.72
C LYS A 67 6.98 -12.38 6.19
N GLU A 68 6.42 -12.63 7.38
CA GLU A 68 6.23 -14.00 7.89
C GLU A 68 5.24 -14.79 7.03
N ILE A 69 4.29 -14.10 6.39
CA ILE A 69 3.20 -14.69 5.62
C ILE A 69 3.37 -14.43 4.11
N TYR A 70 3.90 -13.27 3.73
CA TYR A 70 3.93 -12.78 2.35
C TYR A 70 5.36 -12.63 1.83
N LYS A 71 5.55 -12.86 0.51
CA LYS A 71 6.85 -12.71 -0.16
C LYS A 71 7.12 -11.25 -0.52
N ILE A 72 7.46 -10.45 0.50
CA ILE A 72 7.67 -9.00 0.37
C ILE A 72 9.15 -8.66 0.18
N LYS A 73 9.45 -7.88 -0.86
CA LYS A 73 10.74 -7.20 -1.07
C LYS A 73 10.57 -5.69 -0.94
N GLN A 74 11.24 -5.07 0.03
CA GLN A 74 11.17 -3.62 0.23
C GLN A 74 12.27 -2.90 -0.58
N LYS A 75 11.92 -1.82 -1.29
CA LYS A 75 12.90 -0.99 -2.02
C LYS A 75 12.59 0.50 -1.87
N GLN A 76 13.61 1.34 -2.02
CA GLN A 76 13.47 2.79 -1.91
C GLN A 76 12.71 3.32 -3.15
N ALA A 77 11.84 4.30 -2.90
CA ALA A 77 10.73 4.68 -3.77
C ALA A 77 11.17 5.12 -5.18
N ASN A 78 10.67 4.40 -6.19
CA ASN A 78 10.23 4.91 -7.50
C ASN A 78 9.50 3.77 -8.23
N PHE A 79 8.17 3.71 -8.13
CA PHE A 79 7.37 2.68 -8.79
C PHE A 79 6.99 3.19 -10.18
N LYS A 80 7.67 2.69 -11.22
CA LYS A 80 7.41 3.10 -12.61
C LYS A 80 5.95 2.92 -13.03
N GLN A 81 5.26 1.96 -12.40
CA GLN A 81 3.85 1.67 -12.65
C GLN A 81 2.89 2.69 -12.02
N LEU A 82 3.34 3.49 -11.04
CA LEU A 82 2.56 4.55 -10.40
C LEU A 82 2.84 5.95 -10.99
N HIS A 83 3.81 6.07 -11.89
CA HIS A 83 4.22 7.33 -12.51
C HIS A 83 4.11 7.20 -14.03
N ILE A 84 3.11 7.84 -14.62
CA ILE A 84 3.01 7.98 -16.08
C ILE A 84 3.82 9.23 -16.45
N ILE A 85 4.83 9.06 -17.31
CA ILE A 85 5.61 10.16 -17.91
C ILE A 85 4.92 10.55 -19.22
#